data_AF-R9L1K4-F1
#
_entry.id   AF-R9L1K4-F1
#
_cell.length_a   1.000
_cell.length_b   1.000
_cell.length_c   1.000
_cell.angle_alpha   90.00
_cell.angle_beta   90.00
_cell.angle_gamma   90.00
#
_symmetry.space_group_name_H-M   'P 1'
#
loop_
_entity.id
_entity.type
_entity.pdbx_description
1 polymer ?
#
loop_
_entity_poly.entity_id
_entity_poly.type
_entity_poly.pdbx_seq_one_letter_code
_entity_poly.pdbx_strand_id
1 'polypeptide(L)'
;MTPINGDELDAVLDGLAAALGSNDNGKRSWRGFLATMNFYRSSGGRLYAIRRPQIVKTVYISPDEKRPDSEEEARSTWIDLNLEHARDTLPSLQEGVLVPFNAVDGRELFCEFRGMPRHTGECTALASSVDWSELVQEAAGIYRQFSRKLSRAWERYGSLIALPQAR
;
A
#
# COMPACT_ATOMS: atom_id res chain seq x y z
N MET A 1 11.47 10.05 -10.65
CA MET A 1 11.09 10.13 -9.22
C MET A 1 12.15 9.47 -8.35
N THR A 2 12.40 10.00 -7.16
CA THR A 2 13.40 9.44 -6.24
C THR A 2 12.72 8.84 -5.01
N PRO A 3 12.86 7.53 -4.73
CA PRO A 3 12.35 6.91 -3.52
C PRO A 3 13.03 7.48 -2.26
N ILE A 4 12.26 7.72 -1.21
CA ILE A 4 12.75 8.20 0.09
C ILE A 4 12.86 7.02 1.05
N ASN A 5 14.05 6.78 1.59
CA ASN A 5 14.35 5.60 2.41
C ASN A 5 15.28 5.94 3.60
N GLY A 6 15.41 5.02 4.56
CA GLY A 6 16.34 5.15 5.69
C GLY A 6 16.08 6.38 6.56
N ASP A 7 17.15 7.03 7.02
CA ASP A 7 17.08 8.20 7.90
C ASP A 7 16.26 9.36 7.30
N GLU A 8 16.30 9.51 5.98
CA GLU A 8 15.48 10.52 5.29
C GLU A 8 13.99 10.22 5.41
N LEU A 9 13.60 8.94 5.28
CA LEU A 9 12.21 8.53 5.45
C LEU A 9 11.76 8.79 6.88
N ASP A 10 12.59 8.46 7.88
CA ASP A 10 12.24 8.71 9.28
C ASP A 10 11.99 10.18 9.58
N ALA A 11 12.84 11.07 9.04
CA ALA A 11 12.67 12.51 9.15
C ALA A 11 11.39 13.01 8.46
N VAL A 12 11.08 12.49 7.26
CA VAL A 12 9.83 12.82 6.55
C VAL A 12 8.61 12.38 7.37
N LEU A 13 8.63 11.15 7.89
CA LEU A 13 7.53 10.61 8.69
C LEU A 13 7.31 11.43 9.98
N ASP A 14 8.36 11.85 10.68
CA ASP A 14 8.25 12.69 11.87
C ASP A 14 7.72 14.08 11.55
N GLY A 15 8.23 14.72 10.49
CA GLY A 15 7.77 16.03 10.06
C GLY A 15 6.29 16.04 9.66
N LEU A 16 5.87 15.04 8.88
CA LEU A 16 4.46 14.88 8.47
C LEU A 16 3.55 14.57 9.66
N ALA A 17 3.98 13.66 10.55
CA ALA A 17 3.21 13.32 11.74
C ALA A 17 3.04 14.52 12.68
N ALA A 18 4.08 15.35 12.84
CA ALA A 18 4.01 16.58 13.61
C ALA A 18 3.08 17.62 12.98
N ALA A 19 3.07 17.73 11.65
CA ALA A 19 2.21 18.68 10.94
C ALA A 19 0.72 18.26 10.95
N LEU A 20 0.44 16.96 10.95
CA LEU A 20 -0.93 16.41 10.90
C LEU A 20 -1.52 16.11 12.29
N GLY A 21 -0.68 15.86 13.30
CA GLY A 21 -1.11 15.48 14.64
C GLY A 21 -1.28 16.67 15.59
N SER A 22 -2.45 16.78 16.23
CA SER A 22 -2.75 17.86 17.20
C SER A 22 -2.15 17.63 18.60
N ASN A 23 -1.75 16.41 18.93
CA ASN A 23 -1.13 16.02 20.20
C ASN A 23 -0.23 14.77 20.01
N ASP A 24 0.43 14.31 21.07
CA ASP A 24 1.40 13.21 20.96
C ASP A 24 0.79 11.86 20.53
N ASN A 25 -0.44 11.57 20.96
CA ASN A 25 -1.17 10.39 20.49
C ASN A 25 -1.54 10.52 19.00
N GLY A 26 -1.96 11.72 18.58
CA GLY A 26 -2.26 12.03 17.18
C GLY A 26 -1.03 11.90 16.29
N LYS A 27 0.11 12.44 16.72
CA LYS A 27 1.42 12.29 16.02
C LYS A 27 1.78 10.82 15.88
N ARG A 28 1.68 10.03 16.96
CA ARG A 28 1.97 8.59 16.93
C ARG A 28 1.06 7.85 15.95
N SER A 29 -0.23 8.15 15.97
CA SER A 29 -1.22 7.55 15.05
C SER A 29 -0.90 7.88 13.59
N TRP A 30 -0.62 9.15 13.29
CA TRP A 30 -0.23 9.58 11.95
C TRP A 30 1.06 8.92 11.50
N ARG A 31 2.09 8.89 12.34
CA ARG A 31 3.36 8.21 12.01
C ARG A 31 3.13 6.74 11.67
N GLY A 32 2.28 6.04 12.43
CA GLY A 32 1.90 4.66 12.14
C GLY A 32 1.20 4.48 10.79
N PHE A 33 0.25 5.37 10.47
CA PHE A 33 -0.43 5.36 9.16
C PHE A 33 0.55 5.65 8.01
N LEU A 34 1.36 6.70 8.12
CA LEU A 34 2.33 7.12 7.10
C LEU A 34 3.39 6.03 6.87
N ALA A 35 3.80 5.32 7.92
CA ALA A 35 4.72 4.20 7.81
C ALA A 35 4.18 3.04 6.94
N THR A 36 2.88 3.00 6.61
CA THR A 36 2.32 2.01 5.66
C THR A 36 2.50 2.39 4.19
N MET A 37 3.07 3.55 3.91
CA MET A 37 3.28 4.08 2.56
C MET A 37 4.73 3.98 2.13
N ASN A 38 4.94 4.08 0.81
CA ASN A 38 6.23 4.36 0.21
C ASN A 38 6.22 5.82 -0.25
N PHE A 39 7.26 6.58 0.11
CA PHE A 39 7.38 8.00 -0.24
C PHE A 39 8.37 8.22 -1.38
N TYR A 40 8.06 9.21 -2.20
CA TYR A 40 8.81 9.59 -3.39
C TYR A 40 8.92 11.11 -3.46
N ARG A 41 10.06 11.59 -3.96
CA ARG A 41 10.29 13.01 -4.27
C ARG A 41 10.33 13.19 -5.78
N SER A 42 9.54 14.13 -6.30
CA SER A 42 9.66 14.57 -7.68
C SER A 42 10.87 15.50 -7.86
N SER A 43 11.25 15.76 -9.11
CA SER A 43 12.34 16.71 -9.43
C SER A 43 12.06 18.13 -8.92
N GLY A 44 10.80 18.54 -8.86
CA GLY A 44 10.35 19.81 -8.29
C GLY A 44 10.29 19.84 -6.76
N GLY A 45 10.69 18.77 -6.07
CA GLY A 45 10.70 18.67 -4.62
C GLY A 45 9.36 18.29 -3.98
N ARG A 46 8.30 18.07 -4.78
CA ARG A 46 6.99 17.65 -4.27
C ARG A 46 7.05 16.22 -3.75
N LEU A 47 6.38 15.97 -2.63
CA LEU A 47 6.30 14.66 -2.01
C LEU A 47 5.05 13.92 -2.46
N TYR A 48 5.25 12.65 -2.81
CA TYR A 48 4.19 11.73 -3.16
C TYR A 48 4.28 10.47 -2.33
N ALA A 49 3.15 9.84 -2.10
CA ALA A 49 3.06 8.59 -1.36
C ALA A 49 2.20 7.57 -2.10
N ILE A 50 2.64 6.32 -2.12
CA ILE A 50 1.82 5.19 -2.60
C ILE A 50 1.67 4.22 -1.43
N ARG A 51 0.42 3.89 -1.09
CA ARG A 51 0.15 2.95 0.00
C ARG A 51 0.55 1.54 -0.41
N ARG A 52 1.25 0.82 0.47
CA ARG A 52 1.60 -0.58 0.22
C ARG A 52 0.35 -1.47 0.34
N PRO A 53 0.12 -2.40 -0.60
CA PRO A 53 -0.94 -3.40 -0.46
C PRO A 53 -0.79 -4.15 0.85
N GLN A 54 -1.92 -4.38 1.51
CA GLN A 54 -1.99 -5.16 2.74
C GLN A 54 -2.52 -6.55 2.40
N ILE A 55 -2.07 -7.55 3.16
CA ILE A 55 -2.64 -8.89 3.08
C ILE A 55 -4.02 -8.84 3.74
N VAL A 56 -5.08 -9.10 2.95
CA VAL A 56 -6.48 -9.08 3.42
C VAL A 56 -6.97 -10.45 3.85
N LYS A 57 -6.32 -11.52 3.37
CA LYS A 57 -6.58 -12.89 3.80
C LYS A 57 -5.26 -13.55 4.19
N THR A 58 -5.16 -13.94 5.45
CA THR A 58 -3.99 -14.65 6.00
C THR A 58 -4.24 -16.16 6.02
N VAL A 59 -3.18 -16.92 6.30
CA VAL A 59 -3.18 -18.38 6.48
C VAL A 59 -3.80 -18.78 7.83
N TYR A 60 -4.91 -18.15 8.23
CA TYR A 60 -5.67 -18.60 9.38
C TYR A 60 -7.01 -19.10 8.87
N ILE A 61 -7.08 -20.41 8.60
CA ILE A 61 -8.37 -21.06 8.44
C ILE A 61 -8.94 -21.15 9.85
N SER A 62 -9.91 -20.30 10.14
CA SER A 62 -10.67 -20.39 11.39
C SER A 62 -11.17 -21.84 11.56
N PRO A 63 -11.27 -22.39 12.79
CA PRO A 63 -11.86 -23.72 13.00
C PRO A 63 -13.23 -23.89 12.34
N ASP A 64 -13.96 -22.78 12.15
CA ASP A 64 -15.30 -22.71 11.56
C ASP A 64 -15.29 -22.47 10.03
N GLU A 65 -14.14 -22.16 9.43
CA GLU A 65 -14.00 -21.97 7.99
C GLU A 65 -13.62 -23.28 7.31
N LYS A 66 -14.22 -23.53 6.14
CA LYS A 66 -13.88 -24.69 5.32
C LYS A 66 -12.40 -24.62 4.94
N ARG A 67 -11.64 -25.65 5.32
CA ARG A 67 -10.25 -25.80 4.85
C ARG A 67 -10.24 -26.04 3.34
N PRO A 68 -9.24 -25.54 2.60
CA PRO A 68 -9.06 -25.91 1.22
C PRO A 68 -8.91 -27.43 1.09
N ASP A 69 -9.59 -28.01 0.09
CA ASP A 69 -9.54 -29.44 -0.19
C ASP A 69 -8.34 -29.81 -1.08
N SER A 70 -7.62 -28.81 -1.61
CA SER A 70 -6.46 -29.00 -2.49
C SER A 70 -5.42 -27.87 -2.37
N GLU A 71 -4.20 -28.14 -2.86
CA GLU A 71 -3.14 -27.13 -2.98
C GLU A 71 -3.55 -25.98 -3.92
N GLU A 72 -4.28 -26.30 -5.00
CA GLU A 72 -4.80 -25.31 -5.96
C GLU A 72 -5.80 -24.36 -5.29
N GLU A 73 -6.75 -24.90 -4.52
CA GLU A 73 -7.73 -24.11 -3.78
C GLU A 73 -7.07 -23.25 -2.69
N ALA A 74 -6.05 -23.77 -2.00
CA ALA A 74 -5.28 -23.02 -1.02
C ALA A 74 -4.49 -21.88 -1.66
N ARG A 75 -3.90 -22.12 -2.84
CA ARG A 75 -3.19 -21.11 -3.62
C ARG A 75 -4.12 -20.03 -4.13
N SER A 76 -5.26 -20.40 -4.69
CA SER A 76 -6.25 -19.44 -5.19
C SER A 76 -6.79 -18.55 -4.05
N THR A 77 -7.16 -19.18 -2.93
CA THR A 77 -7.71 -18.49 -1.76
C THR A 77 -6.74 -17.49 -1.15
N TRP A 78 -5.42 -17.76 -1.19
CA TRP A 78 -4.44 -16.93 -0.51
C TRP A 78 -3.61 -16.05 -1.46
N ILE A 79 -3.05 -16.61 -2.52
CA ILE A 79 -2.18 -15.85 -3.43
C ILE A 79 -3.01 -15.00 -4.37
N ASP A 80 -3.92 -15.63 -5.11
CA ASP A 80 -4.61 -14.94 -6.20
C ASP A 80 -5.52 -13.82 -5.67
N LEU A 81 -6.24 -14.07 -4.58
CA LEU A 81 -7.09 -13.05 -3.93
C LEU A 81 -6.30 -11.85 -3.40
N ASN A 82 -5.12 -12.08 -2.80
CA ASN A 82 -4.30 -10.95 -2.33
C ASN A 82 -3.65 -10.19 -3.50
N LEU A 83 -3.30 -10.88 -4.60
CA LEU A 83 -2.81 -10.24 -5.82
C LEU A 83 -3.90 -9.40 -6.50
N GLU A 84 -5.12 -9.92 -6.59
CA GLU A 84 -6.28 -9.19 -7.09
C GLU A 84 -6.53 -7.94 -6.25
N HIS A 85 -6.61 -8.09 -4.92
CA HIS A 85 -6.78 -6.95 -4.02
C HIS A 85 -5.66 -5.90 -4.15
N ALA A 86 -4.41 -6.33 -4.31
CA ALA A 86 -3.30 -5.43 -4.54
C ALA A 86 -3.40 -4.69 -5.87
N ARG A 87 -3.95 -5.34 -6.91
CA ARG A 87 -4.17 -4.75 -8.22
C ARG A 87 -5.23 -3.66 -8.18
N ASP A 88 -6.33 -3.92 -7.48
CA ASP A 88 -7.48 -3.00 -7.41
C ASP A 88 -7.19 -1.76 -6.56
N THR A 89 -6.31 -1.89 -5.57
CA THR A 89 -5.99 -0.79 -4.65
C THR A 89 -4.86 0.11 -5.15
N LEU A 90 -3.96 -0.42 -5.99
CA LEU A 90 -2.86 0.33 -6.55
C LEU A 90 -3.31 1.16 -7.76
N PRO A 91 -2.79 2.39 -7.92
CA PRO A 91 -3.06 3.21 -9.10
C PRO A 91 -2.46 2.64 -10.38
N SER A 92 -3.09 2.96 -11.51
CA SER A 92 -2.69 2.56 -12.85
C SER A 92 -2.71 3.74 -13.84
N LEU A 93 -2.32 3.50 -15.10
CA LEU A 93 -2.40 4.53 -16.15
C LEU A 93 -3.85 4.91 -16.49
N GLN A 94 -4.78 3.98 -16.34
CA GLN A 94 -6.19 4.15 -16.74
C GLN A 94 -7.01 4.72 -15.58
N GLU A 95 -6.64 4.36 -14.36
CA GLU A 95 -7.39 4.65 -13.15
C GLU A 95 -6.42 5.08 -12.04
N GLY A 96 -6.58 6.31 -11.59
CA GLY A 96 -5.81 6.85 -10.49
C GLY A 96 -6.31 8.21 -10.07
N VAL A 97 -6.00 8.59 -8.84
CA VAL A 97 -6.24 9.94 -8.30
C VAL A 97 -5.08 10.35 -7.41
N LEU A 98 -4.76 11.64 -7.40
CA LEU A 98 -3.91 12.23 -6.38
C LEU A 98 -4.77 12.87 -5.32
N VAL A 99 -4.53 12.54 -4.06
CA VAL A 99 -5.24 13.12 -2.92
C VAL A 99 -4.26 13.93 -2.07
N PRO A 100 -4.39 15.26 -2.02
CA PRO A 100 -3.50 16.09 -1.23
C PRO A 100 -3.78 15.95 0.27
N PHE A 101 -2.72 15.82 1.05
CA PHE A 101 -2.74 15.97 2.50
C PHE A 101 -2.17 17.33 2.85
N ASN A 102 -2.98 18.16 3.50
CA ASN A 102 -2.64 19.53 3.82
C ASN A 102 -2.41 19.70 5.33
N ALA A 103 -1.54 20.64 5.68
CA ALA A 103 -1.42 21.13 7.04
C ALA A 103 -2.65 21.99 7.42
N VAL A 104 -2.74 22.34 8.70
CA VAL A 104 -3.82 23.18 9.24
C VAL A 104 -3.88 24.56 8.57
N ASP A 105 -2.74 25.08 8.12
CA ASP A 105 -2.62 26.35 7.38
C ASP A 105 -2.98 26.24 5.88
N GLY A 106 -3.40 25.06 5.41
CA GLY A 106 -3.76 24.80 4.03
C GLY A 106 -2.59 24.48 3.11
N ARG A 107 -1.35 24.49 3.60
CA ARG A 107 -0.17 24.11 2.81
C ARG A 107 -0.18 22.62 2.50
N GLU A 108 0.01 22.25 1.24
CA GLU A 108 0.19 20.85 0.84
C GLU A 108 1.47 20.27 1.46
N LEU A 109 1.31 19.14 2.14
CA LEU A 109 2.42 18.39 2.74
C LEU A 109 2.91 17.30 1.80
N PHE A 110 1.98 16.53 1.23
CA PHE A 110 2.25 15.51 0.21
C PHE A 110 0.95 15.13 -0.53
N CYS A 111 1.06 14.38 -1.62
CA CYS A 111 -0.09 13.75 -2.27
C CYS A 111 -0.02 12.23 -2.20
N GLU A 112 -1.12 11.60 -1.78
CA GLU A 112 -1.28 10.14 -1.90
C GLU A 112 -1.79 9.80 -3.30
N PHE A 113 -1.09 8.91 -4.00
CA PHE A 113 -1.51 8.37 -5.28
C PHE A 113 -2.24 7.03 -5.07
N ARG A 114 -3.51 6.98 -5.48
CA ARG A 114 -4.46 5.89 -5.22
C ARG A 114 -5.14 5.45 -6.50
N GLY A 115 -5.61 4.21 -6.56
CA GLY A 115 -6.47 3.75 -7.68
C GLY A 115 -7.79 4.53 -7.76
N MET A 116 -8.40 4.84 -6.62
CA MET A 116 -9.67 5.57 -6.56
C MET A 116 -9.84 6.42 -5.28
N PRO A 117 -10.75 7.41 -5.27
CA PRO A 117 -11.15 8.12 -4.06
C PRO A 117 -11.78 7.19 -3.01
N ARG A 118 -11.61 7.49 -1.72
CA ARG A 118 -12.19 6.68 -0.63
C ARG A 118 -13.65 7.03 -0.34
N HIS A 119 -14.07 8.24 -0.68
CA HIS A 119 -15.45 8.70 -0.52
C HIS A 119 -15.83 9.69 -1.61
N THR A 120 -17.12 9.81 -1.87
CA THR A 120 -17.67 10.79 -2.80
C THR A 120 -17.29 12.20 -2.34
N GLY A 121 -16.76 13.02 -3.26
CA GLY A 121 -16.37 14.40 -2.98
C GLY A 121 -14.99 14.58 -2.32
N GLU A 122 -14.16 13.53 -2.25
CA GLU A 122 -12.75 13.70 -1.85
C GLU A 122 -12.02 14.66 -2.81
N CYS A 123 -11.26 15.60 -2.27
CA CYS A 123 -10.49 16.54 -3.09
C CYS A 123 -9.41 15.76 -3.85
N THR A 124 -9.40 15.89 -5.17
CA THR A 124 -8.35 15.33 -6.02
C THR A 124 -7.52 16.43 -6.65
N ALA A 125 -6.21 16.22 -6.69
CA ALA A 125 -5.26 17.08 -7.37
C ALA A 125 -5.00 16.60 -8.79
N LEU A 126 -4.64 17.53 -9.67
CA LEU A 126 -4.10 17.21 -10.98
C LEU A 126 -2.59 16.92 -10.85
N ALA A 127 -2.13 15.86 -11.50
CA ALA A 127 -0.69 15.62 -11.70
C ALA A 127 -0.24 16.22 -13.02
N SER A 128 1.03 16.59 -13.13
CA SER A 128 1.64 16.70 -14.45
C SER A 128 1.68 15.31 -15.10
N SER A 129 1.63 15.25 -16.44
CA SER A 129 1.70 13.97 -17.17
C SER A 129 3.00 13.19 -16.88
N VAL A 130 4.08 13.89 -16.55
CA VAL A 130 5.38 13.30 -16.21
C VAL A 130 5.33 12.62 -14.84
N ASP A 131 4.88 13.33 -13.80
CA ASP A 131 4.78 12.76 -12.45
C ASP A 131 3.85 11.54 -12.42
N TRP A 132 2.77 11.56 -13.21
CA TRP A 132 1.83 10.45 -13.31
C TRP A 132 2.46 9.17 -13.85
N SER A 133 3.19 9.28 -14.97
CA SER A 133 3.84 8.12 -15.59
C SER A 133 4.87 7.48 -14.66
N GLU A 134 5.69 8.30 -14.00
CA GLU A 134 6.68 7.81 -13.03
C GLU A 134 6.00 7.14 -11.83
N LEU A 135 4.95 7.74 -11.27
CA LEU A 135 4.18 7.17 -10.17
C LEU A 135 3.54 5.83 -10.50
N VAL A 136 3.03 5.65 -11.72
CA VAL A 136 2.47 4.36 -12.15
C VAL A 136 3.57 3.30 -12.28
N GLN A 137 4.77 3.67 -12.74
CA GLN A 137 5.91 2.74 -12.75
C GLN A 137 6.29 2.30 -11.34
N GLU A 138 6.26 3.23 -10.38
CA GLU A 138 6.49 2.93 -8.97
C GLU A 138 5.41 2.02 -8.37
N ALA A 139 4.13 2.27 -8.67
CA ALA A 139 3.02 1.41 -8.26
C ALA A 139 3.17 -0.02 -8.82
N ALA A 140 3.55 -0.16 -10.09
CA ALA A 140 3.86 -1.46 -10.68
C ALA A 140 5.06 -2.14 -10.01
N GLY A 141 6.05 -1.35 -9.57
CA GLY A 141 7.17 -1.82 -8.75
C GLY A 141 6.71 -2.41 -7.42
N ILE A 142 5.82 -1.70 -6.72
CA ILE A 142 5.22 -2.13 -5.44
C ILE A 142 4.45 -3.44 -5.64
N TYR A 143 3.61 -3.53 -6.67
CA TYR A 143 2.88 -4.76 -7.02
C TYR A 143 3.83 -5.95 -7.21
N ARG A 144 4.90 -5.78 -8.01
CA ARG A 144 5.90 -6.84 -8.25
C ARG A 144 6.61 -7.27 -6.96
N GLN A 145 6.92 -6.34 -6.06
CA GLN A 145 7.53 -6.67 -4.78
C GLN A 145 6.57 -7.43 -3.87
N PHE A 146 5.30 -7.00 -3.83
CA PHE A 146 4.25 -7.66 -3.06
C PHE A 146 4.01 -9.09 -3.56
N SER A 147 3.88 -9.27 -4.86
CA SER A 147 3.74 -10.59 -5.51
C SER A 147 4.89 -11.53 -5.16
N ARG A 148 6.14 -11.07 -5.25
CA ARG A 148 7.31 -11.88 -4.85
C ARG A 148 7.30 -12.26 -3.38
N LYS A 149 6.84 -11.38 -2.49
CA LYS A 149 6.71 -11.69 -1.06
C LYS A 149 5.66 -12.76 -0.81
N LEU A 150 4.52 -12.69 -1.49
CA LEU A 150 3.47 -13.71 -1.44
C LEU A 150 3.97 -15.06 -1.96
N SER A 151 4.63 -15.10 -3.12
CA SER A 151 5.19 -16.33 -3.67
C SER A 151 6.21 -16.97 -2.72
N ARG A 152 7.12 -16.20 -2.13
CA ARG A 152 8.08 -16.72 -1.14
C ARG A 152 7.40 -17.23 0.13
N ALA A 153 6.34 -16.56 0.57
CA ALA A 153 5.57 -17.02 1.72
C ALA A 153 4.86 -18.35 1.39
N TRP A 154 4.34 -18.50 0.17
CA TRP A 154 3.80 -19.76 -0.35
C TRP A 154 4.82 -20.88 -0.41
N GLU A 155 5.99 -20.65 -0.99
CA GLU A 155 7.05 -21.67 -1.05
C GLU A 155 7.45 -22.17 0.33
N ARG A 156 7.46 -21.28 1.34
CA ARG A 156 7.88 -21.62 2.70
C ARG A 156 6.80 -22.27 3.54
N TYR A 157 5.54 -21.89 3.34
CA TYR A 157 4.44 -22.27 4.24
C TYR A 157 3.24 -22.89 3.55
N GLY A 158 3.15 -22.88 2.22
CA GLY A 158 2.01 -23.37 1.44
C GLY A 158 1.69 -24.85 1.69
N SER A 159 2.73 -25.67 1.92
CA SER A 159 2.58 -27.07 2.31
C SER A 159 1.99 -27.29 3.71
N LEU A 160 1.94 -26.25 4.55
CA LEU A 160 1.22 -26.28 5.85
C LEU A 160 -0.26 -25.94 5.68
N ILE A 161 -0.66 -25.38 4.54
CA ILE A 161 -2.02 -24.90 4.23
C ILE A 161 -2.85 -25.98 3.57
N ALA A 162 -2.21 -26.94 2.92
CA ALA A 162 -2.87 -28.00 2.19
C ALA A 162 -2.33 -29.35 2.66
N LEU A 163 -3.14 -30.04 3.45
CA LEU A 163 -3.64 -31.40 3.21
C LEU A 163 -4.11 -31.96 4.56
N PRO A 164 -5.24 -32.70 4.60
CA PRO A 164 -5.56 -33.48 5.79
C PRO A 164 -4.34 -34.34 6.14
N GLN A 165 -3.87 -34.27 7.39
CA GLN A 165 -2.85 -35.21 7.86
C GLN A 165 -3.38 -36.61 7.59
N ALA A 166 -2.68 -37.35 6.74
CA ALA A 166 -3.00 -38.75 6.48
C ALA A 166 -3.07 -39.46 7.85
N ARG A 167 -4.26 -39.95 8.19
CA ARG A 167 -4.45 -40.85 9.33
C ARG A 167 -3.96 -42.23 8.98
#